data_AF-A8N963-F1
#
_entry.id   AF-A8N963-F1
#
_cell.length_a   1.000
_cell.length_b   1.000
_cell.length_c   1.000
_cell.angle_alpha   90.00
_cell.angle_beta   90.00
_cell.angle_gamma   90.00
#
_symmetry.space_group_name_H-M   'P 1'
#
loop_
_entity.id
_entity.type
_entity.pdbx_description
1 polymer ?
#
loop_
_entity_poly.entity_id
_entity_poly.type
_entity_poly.pdbx_seq_one_letter_code
_entity_poly.pdbx_strand_id
1 'polypeptide(L)'
;MDNSIVFDDDEYDLVSNHSLESSVADLSGTRVQGKDIKEPEPTPTARERFETINWTPEEIQTYVRKALSLSSAQEVGVNHKTVRVYVDGPFDMFNVGHVLQLRQAKLAFPLVHLTVGVFSDQVLNERGYPPVWSEVERVEMVRHCRWVDEVITNVPWELTDEFLLQRRLDYLALDEGTSVDPNCDKARVRAYDIIKKLGKVIPTRRTRGFPIVRLPLTSPSTPVMPTQSMPQLQLTTADDGERLPEPEPSNVAVSSEL
;
A
#
# COMPACT_ATOMS: atom_id res chain seq x y z
N MET A 1 -82.72 25.35 -7.49
CA MET A 1 -81.74 25.22 -8.58
C MET A 1 -80.57 26.12 -8.22
N ASP A 2 -79.43 25.68 -7.74
CA ASP A 2 -78.97 24.44 -7.11
C ASP A 2 -77.63 24.82 -6.47
N ASN A 3 -77.35 24.21 -5.33
CA ASN A 3 -76.05 23.92 -4.76
C ASN A 3 -74.98 25.03 -4.66
N SER A 4 -74.91 25.55 -3.44
CA SER A 4 -73.70 25.61 -2.61
C SER A 4 -72.59 24.61 -2.99
N ILE A 5 -71.37 25.11 -3.20
CA ILE A 5 -70.16 24.52 -2.63
C ILE A 5 -69.35 25.66 -2.02
N VAL A 6 -69.40 25.68 -0.70
CA VAL A 6 -68.50 26.40 0.19
C VAL A 6 -67.17 25.65 0.13
N PHE A 7 -66.07 26.32 -0.22
CA PHE A 7 -64.75 25.73 -0.08
C PHE A 7 -64.36 25.89 1.40
N ASP A 8 -64.47 24.80 2.15
CA ASP A 8 -63.94 24.69 3.51
C ASP A 8 -62.41 24.77 3.46
N ASP A 9 -61.87 25.82 4.09
CA ASP A 9 -60.48 25.90 4.54
C ASP A 9 -60.32 24.93 5.72
N ASP A 10 -59.86 23.70 5.49
CA ASP A 10 -59.26 22.83 6.52
C ASP A 10 -58.59 21.59 5.88
N GLU A 11 -57.44 21.79 5.24
CA GLU A 11 -56.46 20.70 5.04
C GLU A 11 -55.04 21.27 5.09
N TYR A 12 -54.68 21.85 6.24
CA TYR A 12 -53.28 21.94 6.64
C TYR A 12 -52.86 20.56 7.15
N ASP A 13 -52.40 19.71 6.23
CA ASP A 13 -51.67 18.50 6.59
C ASP A 13 -50.40 18.91 7.33
N LEU A 14 -50.44 18.74 8.66
CA LEU A 14 -49.31 18.74 9.56
C LEU A 14 -48.41 17.55 9.20
N VAL A 15 -47.59 17.70 8.17
CA VAL A 15 -46.46 16.80 7.93
C VAL A 15 -45.40 17.11 8.99
N SER A 16 -45.53 16.39 10.10
CA SER A 16 -44.53 16.08 11.13
C SER A 16 -43.12 16.67 10.87
N ASN A 17 -42.72 17.53 11.81
CA ASN A 17 -41.35 18.01 12.03
C ASN A 17 -40.37 16.87 12.35
N HIS A 18 -40.08 15.98 11.42
CA HIS A 18 -39.01 14.98 11.55
C HIS A 18 -38.32 14.71 10.23
N SER A 19 -37.78 15.74 9.57
CA SER A 19 -36.76 15.54 8.53
C SER A 19 -35.94 16.80 8.25
N LEU A 20 -35.50 17.50 9.31
CA LEU A 20 -34.47 18.54 9.16
C LEU A 20 -33.12 18.13 9.79
N GLU A 21 -33.07 17.02 10.54
CA GLU A 21 -31.80 16.42 10.98
C GLU A 21 -31.14 15.55 9.90
N SER A 22 -31.89 15.08 8.90
CA SER A 22 -31.38 14.23 7.83
C SER A 22 -30.46 14.97 6.85
N SER A 23 -30.58 16.31 6.73
CA SER A 23 -29.76 17.12 5.82
C SER A 23 -28.50 17.74 6.46
N VAL A 24 -28.39 17.73 7.80
CA VAL A 24 -27.18 18.21 8.50
C VAL A 24 -26.19 17.09 8.83
N ALA A 25 -26.65 15.82 8.77
CA ALA A 25 -25.78 14.65 8.94
C ALA A 25 -24.75 14.50 7.79
N ASP A 26 -24.99 15.11 6.63
CA ASP A 26 -24.09 15.04 5.48
C ASP A 26 -23.03 16.16 5.45
N LEU A 27 -23.13 17.14 6.36
CA LEU A 27 -22.17 18.26 6.48
C LEU A 27 -21.27 18.19 7.73
N SER A 28 -21.42 17.15 8.56
CA SER A 28 -20.48 16.82 9.64
C SER A 28 -19.59 15.60 9.33
N GLY A 29 -19.65 15.11 8.10
CA GLY A 29 -19.16 13.79 7.70
C GLY A 29 -17.91 13.75 6.81
N THR A 30 -17.03 14.75 6.77
CA THR A 30 -15.66 14.52 6.22
C THR A 30 -14.77 13.80 7.23
N ARG A 31 -15.34 12.88 8.01
CA ARG A 31 -14.57 11.83 8.67
C ARG A 31 -14.28 10.82 7.57
N VAL A 32 -13.07 10.89 7.00
CA VAL A 32 -12.53 9.81 6.17
C VAL A 32 -12.76 8.51 6.95
N GLN A 33 -13.79 7.75 6.58
CA GLN A 33 -14.03 6.45 7.17
C GLN A 33 -12.78 5.64 6.84
N GLY A 34 -11.98 5.36 7.87
CA GLY A 34 -10.87 4.43 7.74
C GLY A 34 -11.42 3.16 7.10
N LYS A 35 -10.77 2.70 6.05
CA LYS A 35 -11.09 1.42 5.40
C LYS A 35 -11.10 0.34 6.47
N ASP A 36 -12.28 -0.08 6.93
CA ASP A 36 -12.48 -1.22 7.84
C ASP A 36 -12.22 -2.52 7.08
N ILE A 37 -10.99 -2.71 6.58
CA ILE A 37 -10.58 -3.96 5.96
C ILE A 37 -10.15 -4.91 7.07
N LYS A 38 -11.05 -5.84 7.41
CA LYS A 38 -10.82 -6.89 8.41
C LYS A 38 -9.58 -7.74 8.07
N GLU A 39 -8.74 -7.98 9.08
CA GLU A 39 -7.64 -8.95 9.00
C GLU A 39 -8.19 -10.38 9.04
N PRO A 40 -7.86 -11.25 8.07
CA PRO A 40 -8.17 -12.67 8.20
C PRO A 40 -7.28 -13.32 9.26
N GLU A 41 -7.80 -14.32 9.97
CA GLU A 41 -7.06 -15.04 10.99
C GLU A 41 -5.85 -15.79 10.37
N PRO A 42 -4.64 -15.65 10.95
CA PRO A 42 -3.48 -16.41 10.51
C PRO A 42 -3.63 -17.91 10.76
N THR A 43 -3.10 -18.72 9.84
CA THR A 43 -3.04 -20.18 10.02
C THR A 43 -2.12 -20.55 11.20
N PRO A 44 -2.34 -21.71 11.87
CA PRO A 44 -1.48 -22.15 12.97
C PRO A 44 0.00 -22.23 12.59
N THR A 45 0.31 -22.75 11.40
CA THR A 45 1.69 -22.84 10.89
C THR A 45 2.33 -21.46 10.69
N ALA A 46 1.54 -20.46 10.28
CA ALA A 46 2.05 -19.09 10.13
C ALA A 46 2.38 -18.47 11.50
N ARG A 47 1.54 -18.72 12.52
CA ARG A 47 1.77 -18.25 13.89
C ARG A 47 3.03 -18.86 14.53
N GLU A 48 3.30 -20.12 14.25
CA GLU A 48 4.53 -20.80 14.71
C GLU A 48 5.77 -20.29 13.98
N ARG A 49 5.66 -20.06 12.66
CA ARG A 49 6.80 -19.70 11.82
C ARG A 49 7.22 -18.23 11.93
N PHE A 50 6.25 -17.32 12.08
CA PHE A 50 6.46 -15.88 11.99
C PHE A 50 6.05 -15.18 13.29
N GLU A 51 7.01 -14.92 14.18
CA GLU A 51 6.78 -14.26 15.49
C GLU A 51 5.90 -13.00 15.39
N THR A 52 6.17 -12.13 14.41
CA THR A 52 5.50 -10.84 14.22
C THR A 52 4.03 -10.94 13.82
N ILE A 53 3.55 -12.12 13.40
CA ILE A 53 2.12 -12.36 13.13
C ILE A 53 1.31 -12.34 14.43
N ASN A 54 1.91 -12.77 15.54
CA ASN A 54 1.22 -12.87 16.81
C ASN A 54 1.05 -11.51 17.52
N TRP A 55 1.74 -10.48 17.05
CA TRP A 55 1.71 -9.16 17.68
C TRP A 55 0.34 -8.49 17.48
N THR A 56 -0.33 -8.20 18.59
CA THR A 56 -1.61 -7.46 18.55
C THR A 56 -1.37 -5.97 18.29
N PRO A 57 -2.41 -5.23 17.82
CA PRO A 57 -2.30 -3.77 17.69
C PRO A 57 -1.82 -3.09 18.98
N GLU A 58 -2.29 -3.54 20.15
CA GLU A 58 -1.93 -2.97 21.46
C GLU A 58 -0.47 -3.23 21.80
N GLU A 59 0.06 -4.41 21.47
CA GLU A 59 1.48 -4.73 21.65
C GLU A 59 2.36 -3.90 20.73
N ILE A 60 1.98 -3.74 19.46
CA ILE A 60 2.66 -2.89 18.48
C ILE A 60 2.70 -1.43 18.98
N GLN A 61 1.54 -0.90 19.40
CA GLN A 61 1.44 0.46 19.93
C GLN A 61 2.28 0.63 21.20
N THR A 62 2.31 -0.37 22.09
CA THR A 62 3.13 -0.35 23.29
C THR A 62 4.62 -0.33 22.95
N TYR A 63 5.03 -1.12 21.96
CA TYR A 63 6.41 -1.13 21.47
C TYR A 63 6.83 0.23 20.91
N VAL A 64 5.98 0.84 20.08
CA VAL A 64 6.21 2.19 19.51
C VAL A 64 6.25 3.27 20.59
N ARG A 65 5.31 3.27 21.53
CA ARG A 65 5.27 4.23 22.64
C ARG A 65 6.51 4.18 23.51
N LYS A 66 6.98 2.97 23.83
CA LYS A 66 8.23 2.76 24.57
C LYS A 66 9.44 3.34 23.83
N ALA A 67 9.48 3.21 22.51
CA ALA A 67 10.59 3.73 21.71
C ALA A 67 10.59 5.26 21.61
N LEU A 68 9.42 5.89 21.51
CA LEU A 68 9.29 7.35 21.39
C LEU A 68 9.40 8.08 22.74
N SER A 69 9.37 7.37 23.87
CA SER A 69 9.35 7.97 25.22
C SER A 69 8.27 9.05 25.38
N LEU A 70 7.09 8.84 24.78
CA LEU A 70 6.02 9.83 24.77
C LEU A 70 5.53 10.13 26.19
N SER A 71 5.32 11.41 26.47
CA SER A 71 4.62 11.85 27.70
C SER A 71 3.11 11.63 27.58
N SER A 72 2.41 11.49 28.70
CA SER A 72 0.95 11.27 28.73
C SER A 72 0.14 12.35 28.00
N ALA A 73 0.64 13.58 27.91
CA ALA A 73 0.01 14.67 27.16
C ALA A 73 0.14 14.50 25.62
N GLN A 74 1.26 13.96 25.14
CA GLN A 74 1.44 13.65 23.72
C GLN A 74 0.59 12.45 23.29
N GLU A 75 0.30 11.51 24.18
CA GLU A 75 -0.60 10.37 23.91
C GLU A 75 -2.02 10.83 23.59
N VAL A 76 -2.58 11.78 24.35
CA VAL A 76 -3.93 12.30 24.11
C VAL A 76 -4.03 12.97 22.74
N GLY A 77 -3.00 13.72 22.32
CA GLY A 77 -2.96 14.37 21.01
C GLY A 77 -2.87 13.38 19.85
N VAL A 78 -2.21 12.24 20.03
CA VAL A 78 -2.11 11.18 19.02
C VAL A 78 -3.44 10.43 18.86
N ASN A 79 -4.20 10.24 19.94
CA ASN A 79 -5.46 9.49 19.91
C ASN A 79 -6.58 10.19 19.12
N HIS A 80 -6.47 11.51 18.88
CA HIS A 80 -7.52 12.32 18.23
C HIS A 80 -7.18 12.74 16.79
N LYS A 81 -6.01 12.36 16.25
CA LYS A 81 -5.61 12.73 14.89
C LYS A 81 -5.09 11.53 14.10
N THR A 82 -5.21 11.60 12.78
CA THR A 82 -4.54 10.66 11.88
C THR A 82 -3.04 10.92 11.91
N VAL A 83 -2.26 9.91 12.32
CA VAL A 83 -0.80 9.95 12.29
C VAL A 83 -0.30 9.52 10.92
N ARG A 84 0.59 10.29 10.30
CA ARG A 84 1.11 10.02 8.95
C ARG A 84 2.45 9.31 9.05
N VAL A 85 2.44 8.01 8.80
CA VAL A 85 3.62 7.14 8.91
C VAL A 85 4.17 6.87 7.52
N TYR A 86 5.49 6.87 7.39
CA TYR A 86 6.20 6.62 6.16
C TYR A 86 7.10 5.40 6.27
N VAL A 87 7.10 4.54 5.25
CA VAL A 87 8.06 3.45 5.07
C VAL A 87 8.64 3.57 3.67
N ASP A 88 9.96 3.48 3.52
CA ASP A 88 10.60 3.42 2.20
C ASP A 88 11.38 2.12 1.98
N GLY A 89 11.53 1.75 0.72
CA GLY A 89 12.22 0.52 0.40
C GLY A 89 12.31 0.20 -1.08
N PRO A 90 13.13 -0.81 -1.43
CA PRO A 90 13.15 -1.36 -2.76
C PRO A 90 11.85 -2.11 -3.05
N PHE A 91 11.28 -2.83 -2.06
CA PHE A 91 10.10 -3.68 -2.22
C PHE A 91 10.21 -4.70 -3.37
N ASP A 92 11.43 -5.06 -3.73
CA ASP A 92 11.72 -6.08 -4.73
C ASP A 92 11.46 -7.49 -4.17
N MET A 93 10.99 -8.40 -5.03
CA MET A 93 10.53 -9.73 -4.63
C MET A 93 9.62 -9.68 -3.39
N PHE A 94 8.53 -8.92 -3.53
CA PHE A 94 7.67 -8.53 -2.42
C PHE A 94 7.17 -9.76 -1.62
N ASN A 95 7.53 -9.83 -0.33
CA ASN A 95 7.38 -11.04 0.49
C ASN A 95 6.74 -10.75 1.85
N VAL A 96 6.54 -11.81 2.64
CA VAL A 96 5.90 -11.75 3.97
C VAL A 96 6.57 -10.77 4.92
N GLY A 97 7.90 -10.59 4.84
CA GLY A 97 8.62 -9.62 5.66
C GLY A 97 8.17 -8.20 5.38
N HIS A 98 8.05 -7.82 4.10
CA HIS A 98 7.53 -6.50 3.72
C HIS A 98 6.08 -6.32 4.19
N VAL A 99 5.22 -7.31 3.96
CA VAL A 99 3.80 -7.24 4.35
C VAL A 99 3.65 -7.05 5.87
N LEU A 100 4.42 -7.78 6.67
CA LEU A 100 4.34 -7.72 8.13
C LEU A 100 5.05 -6.51 8.72
N GLN A 101 6.02 -5.92 8.03
CA GLN A 101 6.55 -4.60 8.40
C GLN A 101 5.50 -3.51 8.17
N LEU A 102 4.86 -3.50 7.00
CA LEU A 102 3.79 -2.54 6.67
C LEU A 102 2.58 -2.70 7.61
N ARG A 103 2.24 -3.93 8.01
CA ARG A 103 1.26 -4.22 9.07
C ARG A 103 1.59 -3.47 10.36
N GLN A 104 2.83 -3.61 10.84
CA GLN A 104 3.25 -2.97 12.09
C GLN A 104 3.22 -1.45 11.97
N ALA A 105 3.66 -0.89 10.84
CA ALA A 105 3.61 0.55 10.58
C ALA A 105 2.16 1.08 10.58
N LYS A 106 1.22 0.38 9.93
CA LYS A 106 -0.20 0.74 9.88
C LYS A 106 -0.90 0.64 11.24
N LEU A 107 -0.46 -0.28 12.10
CA LEU A 107 -1.04 -0.51 13.44
C LEU A 107 -0.28 0.24 14.56
N ALA A 108 0.73 1.04 14.23
CA ALA A 108 1.60 1.72 15.19
C ALA A 108 0.87 2.71 16.11
N PHE A 109 -0.28 3.22 15.67
CA PHE A 109 -1.14 4.16 16.40
C PHE A 109 -2.61 3.80 16.16
N PRO A 110 -3.56 4.35 16.95
CA PRO A 110 -4.99 4.07 16.76
C PRO A 110 -5.53 4.46 15.38
N LEU A 111 -4.99 5.53 14.78
CA LEU A 111 -5.37 5.99 13.44
C LEU A 111 -4.14 6.40 12.66
N VAL A 112 -3.77 5.60 11.65
CA VAL A 112 -2.59 5.81 10.81
C VAL A 112 -2.99 5.98 9.34
N HIS A 113 -2.35 6.93 8.66
CA HIS A 113 -2.24 6.99 7.21
C HIS A 113 -0.82 6.56 6.83
N LEU A 114 -0.69 5.39 6.22
CA LEU A 114 0.58 4.78 5.82
C LEU A 114 0.90 5.14 4.36
N THR A 115 1.91 5.98 4.19
CA THR A 115 2.52 6.30 2.91
C THR A 115 3.74 5.40 2.70
N VAL A 116 3.82 4.72 1.55
CA VAL A 116 4.97 3.87 1.20
C VAL A 116 5.74 4.45 0.02
N GLY A 117 7.04 4.69 0.22
CA GLY A 117 7.96 5.16 -0.81
C GLY A 117 8.69 4.03 -1.51
N VAL A 118 8.48 3.89 -2.81
CA VAL A 118 9.15 2.85 -3.62
C VAL A 118 10.31 3.49 -4.37
N PHE A 119 11.54 2.96 -4.19
CA PHE A 119 12.69 3.45 -4.94
C PHE A 119 12.58 3.12 -6.43
N SER A 120 13.04 4.04 -7.26
CA SER A 120 13.07 3.85 -8.71
C SER A 120 14.14 2.85 -9.13
N ASP A 121 13.94 2.22 -10.29
CA ASP A 121 14.94 1.30 -10.85
C ASP A 121 16.28 2.02 -11.06
N GLN A 122 16.25 3.29 -11.49
CA GLN A 122 17.45 4.10 -11.65
C GLN A 122 18.25 4.21 -10.33
N VAL A 123 17.60 4.62 -9.24
CA VAL A 123 18.27 4.78 -7.94
C VAL A 123 18.82 3.44 -7.44
N LEU A 124 18.07 2.36 -7.61
CA LEU A 124 18.51 1.03 -7.19
C LEU A 124 19.74 0.54 -7.96
N ASN A 125 19.76 0.74 -9.28
CA ASN A 125 20.91 0.40 -10.12
C ASN A 125 22.16 1.22 -9.78
N GLU A 126 22.02 2.54 -9.60
CA GLU A 126 23.13 3.43 -9.21
C GLU A 126 23.75 3.05 -7.86
N ARG A 127 22.97 2.43 -6.97
CA ARG A 127 23.42 1.99 -5.64
C ARG A 127 23.88 0.53 -5.60
N GLY A 128 23.93 -0.17 -6.74
CA GLY A 128 24.39 -1.55 -6.83
C GLY A 128 23.39 -2.59 -6.32
N TYR A 129 22.10 -2.26 -6.33
CA TYR A 129 21.00 -3.13 -5.94
C TYR A 129 20.03 -3.36 -7.11
N PRO A 130 20.46 -3.97 -8.24
CA PRO A 130 19.60 -4.15 -9.41
C PRO A 130 18.35 -4.99 -9.04
N PRO A 131 17.13 -4.46 -9.22
CA PRO A 131 15.92 -5.17 -8.81
C PRO A 131 15.56 -6.27 -9.82
N VAL A 132 14.90 -7.32 -9.33
CA VAL A 132 14.34 -8.41 -10.13
C VAL A 132 13.06 -7.98 -10.84
N TRP A 133 12.19 -7.30 -10.09
CA TRP A 133 10.94 -6.77 -10.58
C TRP A 133 11.11 -5.29 -10.93
N SER A 134 10.51 -4.86 -12.03
CA SER A 134 10.52 -3.46 -12.45
C SER A 134 9.86 -2.56 -11.41
N GLU A 135 10.18 -1.27 -11.44
CA GLU A 135 9.54 -0.27 -10.56
C GLU A 135 8.01 -0.33 -10.63
N VAL A 136 7.44 -0.47 -11.83
CA VAL A 136 5.99 -0.53 -12.03
C VAL A 136 5.38 -1.74 -11.33
N GLU A 137 6.00 -2.92 -11.45
CA GLU A 137 5.53 -4.14 -10.78
C GLU A 137 5.64 -4.01 -9.26
N ARG A 138 6.75 -3.45 -8.75
CA ARG A 138 6.96 -3.23 -7.31
C ARG A 138 5.93 -2.25 -6.75
N VAL A 139 5.66 -1.15 -7.47
CA VAL A 139 4.64 -0.16 -7.09
C VAL A 139 3.26 -0.80 -7.04
N GLU A 140 2.85 -1.57 -8.04
CA GLU A 140 1.52 -2.20 -8.01
C GLU A 140 1.39 -3.29 -6.93
N MET A 141 2.43 -4.08 -6.70
CA MET A 141 2.44 -5.04 -5.58
C MET A 141 2.22 -4.35 -4.23
N VAL A 142 2.91 -3.22 -4.00
CA VAL A 142 2.76 -2.42 -2.77
C VAL A 142 1.37 -1.79 -2.70
N ARG A 143 0.84 -1.27 -3.81
CA ARG A 143 -0.49 -0.64 -3.88
C ARG A 143 -1.62 -1.60 -3.52
N HIS A 144 -1.46 -2.89 -3.82
CA HIS A 144 -2.39 -3.95 -3.46
C HIS A 144 -2.16 -4.54 -2.06
N CYS A 145 -1.14 -4.08 -1.34
CA CYS A 145 -0.94 -4.48 0.04
C CYS A 145 -2.01 -3.85 0.93
N ARG A 146 -2.75 -4.68 1.68
CA ARG A 146 -3.87 -4.28 2.55
C ARG A 146 -3.59 -3.06 3.45
N TRP A 147 -2.35 -2.94 3.90
CA TRP A 147 -1.94 -1.98 4.93
C TRP A 147 -1.66 -0.58 4.39
N VAL A 148 -1.49 -0.44 3.08
CA VAL A 148 -1.00 0.78 2.45
C VAL A 148 -2.17 1.69 2.07
N ASP A 149 -2.07 2.96 2.43
CA ASP A 149 -3.07 3.98 2.05
C ASP A 149 -2.61 4.79 0.82
N GLU A 150 -1.30 5.03 0.70
CA GLU A 150 -0.70 5.85 -0.35
C GLU A 150 0.64 5.26 -0.78
N VAL A 151 0.89 5.18 -2.09
CA VAL A 151 2.19 4.82 -2.64
C VAL A 151 2.76 6.03 -3.36
N ILE A 152 4.03 6.34 -3.10
CA ILE A 152 4.76 7.41 -3.79
C ILE A 152 6.02 6.85 -4.44
N THR A 153 6.30 7.32 -5.65
CA THR A 153 7.52 7.01 -6.41
C THR A 153 8.48 8.20 -6.39
N ASN A 154 9.66 8.06 -7.03
CA ASN A 154 10.68 9.10 -7.08
C ASN A 154 11.09 9.63 -5.70
N VAL A 155 11.17 8.74 -4.72
CA VAL A 155 11.58 9.07 -3.35
C VAL A 155 13.10 9.10 -3.22
N PRO A 156 13.66 9.96 -2.36
CA PRO A 156 15.11 10.10 -2.23
C PRO A 156 15.73 8.88 -1.55
N TRP A 157 16.93 8.49 -1.98
CA TRP A 157 17.71 7.44 -1.31
C TRP A 157 18.13 7.83 0.11
N GLU A 158 18.51 9.09 0.29
CA GLU A 158 18.88 9.69 1.57
C GLU A 158 17.73 10.59 2.03
N LEU A 159 17.04 10.16 3.08
CA LEU A 159 15.88 10.87 3.61
C LEU A 159 16.29 12.14 4.36
N THR A 160 15.59 13.25 4.13
CA THR A 160 15.84 14.52 4.85
C THR A 160 14.62 14.94 5.65
N ASP A 161 14.79 15.79 6.66
CA ASP A 161 13.66 16.27 7.45
C ASP A 161 12.76 17.20 6.63
N GLU A 162 13.30 17.91 5.65
CA GLU A 162 12.53 18.73 4.70
C GLU A 162 11.60 17.85 3.86
N PHE A 163 12.04 16.67 3.43
CA PHE A 163 11.18 15.72 2.72
C PHE A 163 9.97 15.33 3.59
N LEU A 164 10.20 15.01 4.87
CA LEU A 164 9.12 14.69 5.81
C LEU A 164 8.17 15.87 5.97
N LEU A 165 8.70 17.10 6.14
CA LEU A 165 7.89 18.31 6.30
C LEU A 165 7.05 18.63 5.06
N GLN A 166 7.65 18.59 3.87
CA GLN A 166 6.98 18.87 2.60
C GLN A 166 5.84 17.89 2.33
N ARG A 167 6.05 16.61 2.65
CA ARG A 167 5.04 15.56 2.52
C ARG A 167 4.09 15.48 3.72
N ARG A 168 4.33 16.27 4.78
CA ARG A 168 3.60 16.27 6.06
C ARG A 168 3.57 14.87 6.69
N LEU A 169 4.72 14.22 6.79
CA LEU A 169 4.93 12.92 7.42
C LEU A 169 5.36 13.13 8.87
N ASP A 170 4.72 12.42 9.80
CA ASP A 170 5.00 12.53 11.24
C ASP A 170 6.18 11.62 11.63
N TYR A 171 6.16 10.38 11.17
CA TYR A 171 7.13 9.36 11.56
C TYR A 171 7.62 8.53 10.36
N LEU A 172 8.90 8.17 10.40
CA LEU A 172 9.49 7.11 9.59
C LEU A 172 9.46 5.79 10.38
N ALA A 173 8.89 4.74 9.81
CA ALA A 173 8.94 3.40 10.35
C ALA A 173 10.17 2.64 9.83
N LEU A 174 11.02 2.16 10.74
CA LEU A 174 12.26 1.43 10.41
C LEU A 174 12.36 0.12 11.16
N ASP A 175 12.86 -0.91 10.48
CA ASP A 175 13.19 -2.16 11.15
C ASP A 175 14.27 -1.97 12.21
N GLU A 176 14.08 -2.63 13.35
CA GLU A 176 15.11 -2.71 14.36
C GLU A 176 16.40 -3.33 13.78
N GLY A 177 17.53 -2.75 14.18
CA GLY A 177 18.83 -3.18 13.71
C GLY A 177 19.27 -2.57 12.37
N THR A 178 18.43 -1.81 11.65
CA THR A 178 18.86 -1.14 10.40
C THR A 178 20.10 -0.27 10.59
N SER A 179 20.21 0.49 11.70
CA SER A 179 21.40 1.34 11.95
C SER A 179 22.71 0.55 12.13
N VAL A 180 22.65 -0.76 12.38
CA VAL A 180 23.83 -1.62 12.60
C VAL A 180 23.94 -2.74 11.57
N ASP A 181 23.05 -2.81 10.58
CA ASP A 181 23.07 -3.83 9.54
C ASP A 181 24.19 -3.50 8.53
N PRO A 182 25.24 -4.34 8.41
CA PRO A 182 26.35 -4.07 7.51
C PRO A 182 25.94 -4.13 6.03
N ASN A 183 24.76 -4.67 5.71
CA ASN A 183 24.24 -4.72 4.34
C ASN A 183 23.49 -3.44 3.95
N CYS A 184 23.19 -2.57 4.91
CA CYS A 184 22.56 -1.28 4.64
C CYS A 184 23.62 -0.26 4.22
N ASP A 185 23.31 0.50 3.17
CA ASP A 185 24.17 1.57 2.69
C ASP A 185 24.42 2.63 3.77
N LYS A 186 25.68 3.03 3.93
CA LYS A 186 26.12 3.93 5.02
C LYS A 186 25.51 5.32 4.90
N ALA A 187 25.30 5.83 3.67
CA ALA A 187 24.71 7.15 3.49
C ALA A 187 23.24 7.14 3.93
N ARG A 188 22.49 6.10 3.52
CA ARG A 188 21.11 5.88 3.97
C ARG A 188 20.99 5.70 5.47
N VAL A 189 21.87 4.93 6.11
CA VAL A 189 21.88 4.79 7.59
C VAL A 189 22.10 6.14 8.28
N ARG A 190 23.04 6.96 7.80
CA ARG A 190 23.27 8.31 8.37
C ARG A 190 22.03 9.20 8.27
N ALA A 191 21.35 9.17 7.13
CA ALA A 191 20.09 9.90 6.92
C ALA A 191 19.04 9.47 7.96
N TYR A 192 18.85 8.17 8.17
CA TYR A 192 17.96 7.66 9.20
C TYR A 192 18.33 8.05 10.62
N ASP A 193 19.61 8.03 10.96
CA ASP A 193 20.07 8.43 12.29
C ASP A 193 19.80 9.91 12.56
N ILE A 194 19.81 10.77 11.55
CA ILE A 194 19.39 12.18 11.67
C ILE A 194 17.89 12.26 12.02
N ILE A 195 17.02 11.58 11.26
CA ILE A 195 15.57 11.55 11.53
C ILE A 195 15.28 10.95 12.91
N LYS A 196 16.06 9.93 13.32
CA LYS A 196 15.95 9.30 14.64
C LYS A 196 16.30 10.27 15.77
N LYS A 197 17.36 11.08 15.62
CA LYS A 197 17.72 12.13 16.59
C LYS A 197 16.64 13.21 16.74
N LEU A 198 15.86 13.45 15.68
CA LEU A 198 14.71 14.35 15.72
C LEU A 198 13.47 13.74 16.42
N GLY A 199 13.55 12.48 16.89
CA GLY A 199 12.42 11.80 17.52
C GLY A 199 11.31 11.39 16.54
N LYS A 200 11.61 11.35 15.24
CA LYS A 200 10.65 11.06 14.17
C LYS A 200 10.76 9.65 13.60
N VAL A 201 11.35 8.71 14.34
CA VAL A 201 11.47 7.30 13.94
C VAL A 201 10.70 6.42 14.90
N ILE A 202 9.85 5.55 14.35
CA ILE A 202 9.21 4.45 15.07
C ILE A 202 9.81 3.12 14.64
N PRO A 203 10.06 2.18 15.57
CA PRO A 203 10.63 0.88 15.21
C PRO A 203 9.56 -0.12 14.75
N THR A 204 9.94 -0.98 13.81
CA THR A 204 9.25 -2.23 13.47
C THR A 204 10.14 -3.43 13.80
N ARG A 205 9.53 -4.56 14.14
CA ARG A 205 10.21 -5.83 14.37
C ARG A 205 10.41 -6.55 13.03
N ARG A 206 11.65 -6.88 12.70
CA ARG A 206 11.95 -7.62 11.47
C ARG A 206 11.45 -9.06 11.58
N THR A 207 10.57 -9.47 10.67
CA THR A 207 10.08 -10.85 10.57
C THR A 207 11.22 -11.80 10.18
N ARG A 208 11.31 -12.94 10.86
CA ARG A 208 12.28 -14.02 10.58
C ARG A 208 11.55 -15.29 10.14
N GLY A 209 12.28 -16.30 9.69
CA GLY A 209 11.72 -17.63 9.37
C GLY A 209 11.34 -17.84 7.91
N PHE A 210 11.68 -16.91 7.00
CA PHE A 210 11.57 -17.11 5.55
C PHE A 210 12.94 -16.97 4.88
N PRO A 211 13.19 -17.69 3.77
CA PRO A 211 14.44 -17.55 3.03
C PRO A 211 14.53 -16.14 2.44
N ILE A 212 15.67 -15.48 2.65
CA ILE A 212 15.99 -14.25 1.93
C ILE A 212 16.47 -14.69 0.54
N VAL A 213 15.73 -14.32 -0.51
CA VAL A 213 16.20 -14.56 -1.86
C VAL A 213 17.35 -13.60 -2.14
N ARG A 214 18.55 -14.16 -2.34
CA ARG A 214 19.71 -13.45 -2.84
C ARG A 214 19.99 -13.99 -4.22
N LEU A 215 19.66 -13.21 -5.25
CA LEU A 215 20.15 -13.56 -6.58
C LEU A 215 21.66 -13.33 -6.63
N PRO A 216 22.43 -14.24 -7.24
CA PRO A 216 23.82 -13.97 -7.50
C PRO A 216 23.90 -12.73 -8.39
N LEU A 217 24.66 -11.72 -7.96
CA LEU A 217 25.08 -10.63 -8.83
C LEU A 217 25.81 -11.30 -10.00
N THR A 218 25.20 -11.33 -11.19
CA THR A 218 25.91 -11.74 -12.38
C THR A 218 27.00 -10.69 -12.59
N SER A 219 28.23 -11.03 -12.22
CA SER A 219 29.40 -10.33 -12.74
C SER A 219 29.25 -10.28 -14.25
N PRO A 220 29.49 -9.15 -14.94
CA PRO A 220 29.37 -9.08 -16.39
C PRO A 220 30.26 -10.17 -16.98
N SER A 221 29.62 -11.22 -17.50
CA SER A 221 30.31 -12.33 -18.13
C SER A 221 31.12 -11.76 -19.28
N THR A 222 32.40 -12.13 -19.32
CA THR A 222 33.25 -12.07 -20.51
C THR A 222 32.43 -12.37 -21.76
N PRO A 223 32.61 -11.62 -22.87
CA PRO A 223 31.75 -11.76 -24.05
C PRO A 223 31.85 -13.19 -24.59
N VAL A 224 30.74 -13.92 -24.49
CA VAL A 224 30.61 -15.24 -25.11
C VAL A 224 30.26 -15.01 -26.58
N MET A 225 31.11 -15.50 -27.47
CA MET A 225 30.86 -15.53 -28.91
C MET A 225 29.55 -16.30 -29.21
N PRO A 226 28.81 -15.96 -30.28
CA PRO A 226 27.51 -16.54 -30.53
C PRO A 226 27.66 -17.98 -31.01
N THR A 227 27.33 -18.93 -30.14
CA THR A 227 27.13 -20.32 -30.52
C THR A 227 25.63 -20.60 -30.58
N GLN A 228 25.23 -21.05 -31.76
CA GLN A 228 23.95 -21.50 -32.29
C GLN A 228 22.77 -21.74 -31.31
N SER A 229 21.61 -21.27 -31.79
CA SER A 229 20.27 -21.28 -31.20
C SER A 229 19.80 -22.61 -30.60
N MET A 230 19.41 -22.57 -29.33
CA MET A 230 18.48 -23.52 -28.71
C MET A 230 17.03 -23.03 -28.90
N PRO A 231 16.03 -23.93 -28.97
CA PRO A 231 14.65 -23.53 -29.30
C PRO A 231 14.01 -22.76 -28.13
N GLN A 232 13.36 -21.64 -28.45
CA GLN A 232 12.58 -20.85 -27.49
C GLN A 232 11.33 -21.63 -27.08
N LEU A 233 11.12 -21.79 -25.77
CA LEU A 233 9.81 -22.10 -25.20
C LEU A 233 8.89 -20.88 -25.41
N GLN A 234 7.89 -21.04 -26.27
CA GLN A 234 6.84 -20.05 -26.47
C GLN A 234 5.93 -20.03 -25.24
N LEU A 235 5.94 -18.92 -24.52
CA LEU A 235 4.94 -18.62 -23.49
C LEU A 235 3.71 -18.07 -24.22
N THR A 236 2.72 -18.91 -24.45
CA THR A 236 1.43 -18.48 -25.01
C THR A 236 0.67 -17.71 -23.94
N THR A 237 0.41 -16.43 -24.18
CA THR A 237 -0.57 -15.65 -23.42
C THR A 237 -1.95 -16.25 -23.65
N ALA A 238 -2.62 -16.63 -22.57
CA ALA A 238 -4.03 -16.97 -22.63
C ALA A 238 -4.86 -15.69 -22.77
N ASP A 239 -5.84 -15.78 -23.65
CA ASP A 239 -7.06 -14.97 -23.74
C ASP A 239 -7.01 -13.71 -24.62
N ASP A 240 -7.50 -13.87 -25.85
CA ASP A 240 -8.34 -12.88 -26.53
C ASP A 240 -9.55 -13.64 -27.12
N GLY A 241 -10.64 -13.66 -26.34
CA GLY A 241 -12.04 -13.66 -26.77
C GLY A 241 -12.43 -14.48 -28.00
N GLU A 242 -13.12 -15.61 -27.77
CA GLU A 242 -13.99 -16.24 -28.76
C GLU A 242 -14.96 -15.21 -29.35
N ARG A 243 -14.73 -14.83 -30.61
CA ARG A 243 -15.72 -14.19 -31.47
C ARG A 243 -16.34 -15.28 -32.34
N LEU A 244 -17.59 -15.63 -32.07
CA LEU A 244 -18.39 -16.52 -32.91
C LEU A 244 -18.40 -16.01 -34.37
N PRO A 245 -18.21 -16.87 -35.39
CA PRO A 245 -18.26 -16.43 -36.78
C PRO A 245 -19.72 -16.17 -37.22
N GLU A 246 -19.94 -15.04 -37.89
CA GLU A 246 -21.18 -14.73 -38.61
C GLU A 246 -21.35 -15.66 -39.82
N PRO A 247 -22.59 -16.00 -40.23
CA PRO A 247 -22.83 -16.89 -41.36
C PRO A 247 -22.60 -16.19 -42.70
N GLU A 248 -21.89 -16.88 -43.61
CA GLU A 248 -21.60 -16.47 -45.00
C GLU A 248 -22.89 -16.25 -45.83
N PRO A 249 -22.91 -15.26 -46.76
CA PRO A 249 -24.05 -15.04 -47.64
C PRO A 249 -24.13 -16.09 -48.75
N SER A 250 -25.35 -16.55 -49.03
CA SER A 250 -25.70 -17.50 -50.08
C SER A 250 -25.40 -16.95 -51.48
N ASN A 251 -24.51 -17.61 -52.22
CA ASN A 251 -24.32 -17.36 -53.64
C ASN A 251 -25.52 -17.91 -54.45
N VAL A 252 -26.32 -16.99 -54.97
CA VAL A 252 -27.31 -17.27 -56.03
C VAL A 252 -26.54 -17.43 -57.35
N ALA A 253 -26.60 -18.63 -57.92
CA ALA A 253 -26.14 -18.90 -59.27
C ALA A 253 -27.03 -18.18 -60.29
N VAL A 254 -26.43 -17.36 -61.15
CA VAL A 254 -27.04 -16.91 -62.40
C VAL A 254 -26.28 -17.56 -63.54
N SER A 255 -26.93 -18.52 -64.18
CA SER A 255 -26.54 -19.12 -65.44
C SER A 255 -26.68 -18.11 -66.58
N SER A 256 -25.70 -18.06 -67.48
CA SER A 256 -25.92 -17.60 -68.86
C SER A 256 -25.16 -18.50 -69.82
N GLU A 257 -25.92 -19.12 -70.69
CA GLU A 257 -25.56 -20.04 -71.78
C GLU A 257 -24.59 -19.43 -72.79
N LEU A 258 -23.79 -20.30 -73.42
CA LEU A 258 -23.84 -20.60 -74.86
C LEU A 258 -23.16 -21.96 -75.14
#